data_AF-W1P6Y1-F1
#
_entry.id   AF-W1P6Y1-F1
#
_cell.length_a   1.000
_cell.length_b   1.000
_cell.length_c   1.000
_cell.angle_alpha   90.00
_cell.angle_beta   90.00
_cell.angle_gamma   90.00
#
_symmetry.space_group_name_H-M   'P 1'
#
loop_
_entity.id
_entity.type
_entity.pdbx_description
1 polymer ?
#
loop_
_entity_poly.entity_id
_entity_poly.type
_entity_poly.pdbx_seq_one_letter_code
_entity_poly.pdbx_strand_id
1 'polypeptide(L)'
;MANAEVDDDVLGFNPTTQKLETGMARIMGKEAALFVPSGTMTNLISVMVHCEIRGSEVILGDQSHTHLLDNGGISTIGCAHSITVPSNLDGTMDISILLKLQSGIL
;
A
#
# COMPACT_ATOMS: atom_id res chain seq x y z
N MET A 1 26.17 -1.02 -1.60
CA MET A 1 26.46 -2.47 -1.77
C MET A 1 27.90 -2.86 -1.45
N ALA A 2 28.89 -1.96 -1.52
CA ALA A 2 30.31 -2.35 -1.46
C ALA A 2 30.76 -3.20 -0.24
N ASN A 3 30.08 -3.10 0.91
CA ASN A 3 30.42 -3.87 2.12
C ASN A 3 29.19 -4.56 2.78
N ALA A 4 28.03 -4.58 2.12
CA ALA A 4 26.84 -5.21 2.71
C ALA A 4 26.90 -6.72 2.49
N GLU A 5 26.54 -7.50 3.51
CA GLU A 5 26.37 -8.95 3.36
C GLU A 5 25.14 -9.23 2.51
N VAL A 6 25.31 -9.89 1.36
CA VAL A 6 24.23 -10.16 0.42
C VAL A 6 24.14 -11.65 0.14
N ASP A 7 22.91 -12.11 -0.07
CA ASP A 7 22.61 -13.47 -0.50
C ASP A 7 21.24 -13.48 -1.23
N ASP A 8 20.71 -14.66 -1.53
CA ASP A 8 19.41 -14.85 -2.17
C ASP A 8 18.24 -14.45 -1.25
N ASP A 9 17.51 -13.41 -1.65
CA ASP A 9 16.34 -12.90 -0.93
C ASP A 9 15.07 -13.73 -1.17
N VAL A 10 14.94 -14.35 -2.35
CA VAL A 10 13.79 -15.19 -2.71
C VAL A 10 13.73 -16.43 -1.81
N LEU A 11 14.89 -16.97 -1.43
CA LEU A 11 15.00 -18.07 -0.48
C LEU A 11 15.02 -17.60 1.00
N GLY A 12 15.02 -16.30 1.25
CA GLY A 12 15.05 -15.71 2.60
C GLY A 12 16.43 -15.78 3.27
N PHE A 13 17.50 -15.93 2.50
CA PHE A 13 18.87 -16.03 3.03
C PHE A 13 19.61 -14.70 3.05
N ASN A 14 19.07 -13.62 2.46
CA ASN A 14 19.72 -12.32 2.44
C ASN A 14 19.73 -11.65 3.84
N PRO A 15 20.89 -11.56 4.51
CA PRO A 15 20.96 -11.06 5.88
C PRO A 15 20.74 -9.53 5.94
N THR A 16 21.07 -8.79 4.88
CA THR A 16 20.86 -7.34 4.85
C THR A 16 19.38 -7.00 4.73
N THR A 17 18.63 -7.69 3.87
CA THR A 17 17.17 -7.50 3.76
C THR A 17 16.49 -7.86 5.06
N GLN A 18 16.81 -9.02 5.65
CA GLN A 18 16.21 -9.46 6.91
C GLN A 18 16.46 -8.46 8.06
N LYS A 19 17.68 -7.91 8.17
CA LYS A 19 18.02 -6.87 9.15
C LYS A 19 17.18 -5.61 8.94
N LEU A 20 16.99 -5.18 7.69
CA LEU A 20 16.17 -4.02 7.34
C LEU A 20 14.69 -4.24 7.71
N GLU A 21 14.11 -5.34 7.27
CA GLU A 21 12.69 -5.67 7.50
C GLU A 21 12.40 -5.83 8.99
N THR A 22 13.21 -6.59 9.72
CA THR A 22 13.05 -6.78 11.18
C THR A 22 13.20 -5.45 11.92
N GLY A 23 14.15 -4.61 11.49
CA GLY A 23 14.34 -3.27 12.05
C GLY A 23 13.13 -2.37 11.84
N MET A 24 12.59 -2.33 10.62
CA MET A 24 11.41 -1.52 10.28
C MET A 24 10.14 -2.04 10.97
N ALA A 25 9.94 -3.35 11.03
CA ALA A 25 8.83 -3.95 11.77
C ALA A 25 8.84 -3.51 13.24
N ARG A 26 10.02 -3.54 13.88
CA ARG A 26 10.21 -3.06 15.26
C ARG A 26 9.92 -1.57 15.42
N ILE A 27 10.45 -0.72 14.53
CA ILE A 27 10.24 0.73 14.59
C ILE A 27 8.76 1.08 14.44
N MET A 28 8.05 0.39 13.55
CA MET A 28 6.64 0.65 13.25
C MET A 28 5.67 -0.07 14.21
N GLY A 29 6.18 -0.89 15.13
CA GLY A 29 5.36 -1.70 16.04
C GLY A 29 4.47 -2.72 15.30
N LYS A 30 4.98 -3.31 14.22
CA LYS A 30 4.29 -4.33 13.39
C LYS A 30 4.98 -5.69 13.53
N GLU A 31 4.23 -6.75 13.24
CA GLU A 31 4.74 -8.13 13.35
C GLU A 31 5.82 -8.43 12.29
N ALA A 32 5.70 -7.83 11.11
CA ALA A 32 6.64 -8.01 10.00
C ALA A 32 6.70 -6.74 9.12
N ALA A 33 7.71 -6.70 8.25
CA ALA A 33 7.84 -5.73 7.16
C ALA A 33 8.37 -6.46 5.92
N LEU A 34 8.16 -5.88 4.75
CA LEU A 34 8.63 -6.41 3.47
C LEU A 34 9.36 -5.30 2.71
N PHE A 35 10.61 -5.56 2.31
CA PHE A 35 11.36 -4.66 1.46
C PHE A 35 10.89 -4.84 0.01
N VAL A 36 10.61 -3.72 -0.65
CA VAL A 36 10.13 -3.72 -2.04
C VAL A 36 10.82 -2.62 -2.85
N PRO A 37 11.12 -2.87 -4.14
CA PRO A 37 11.79 -1.92 -5.03
C PRO A 37 11.25 -0.49 -5.12
N SER A 38 9.95 -0.26 -4.92
CA SER A 38 9.36 1.08 -5.03
C SER A 38 8.09 1.24 -4.19
N GLY A 39 7.76 2.49 -3.84
CA GLY A 39 6.52 2.84 -3.15
C GLY A 39 5.26 2.51 -3.95
N THR A 40 5.29 2.67 -5.29
CA THR A 40 4.21 2.23 -6.18
C THR A 40 3.94 0.73 -6.03
N MET A 41 5.00 -0.09 -5.97
CA MET A 41 4.82 -1.53 -5.76
C MET A 41 4.36 -1.84 -4.34
N THR A 42 4.84 -1.11 -3.32
CA THR A 42 4.32 -1.23 -1.95
C THR A 42 2.81 -1.01 -1.90
N ASN A 43 2.32 0.09 -2.49
CA ASN A 43 0.91 0.44 -2.50
C ASN A 43 0.08 -0.60 -3.25
N LEU A 44 0.56 -1.06 -4.41
CA LEU A 44 -0.13 -2.09 -5.19
C LEU A 44 -0.26 -3.39 -4.39
N ILE A 45 0.82 -3.88 -3.78
CA ILE A 45 0.79 -5.08 -2.93
C ILE A 45 -0.16 -4.87 -1.75
N SER A 46 -0.10 -3.71 -1.09
CA SER A 46 -0.97 -3.38 0.03
C SER A 46 -2.45 -3.46 -0.35
N VAL A 47 -2.83 -2.90 -1.51
CA VAL A 47 -4.22 -2.97 -1.99
C VAL A 47 -4.59 -4.40 -2.34
N MET A 48 -3.74 -5.14 -3.04
CA MET A 48 -4.03 -6.54 -3.42
C MET A 48 -4.18 -7.48 -2.23
N VAL A 49 -3.41 -7.27 -1.15
CA VAL A 49 -3.52 -8.07 0.08
C VAL A 49 -4.81 -7.74 0.84
N HIS A 50 -5.24 -6.48 0.85
CA HIS A 50 -6.46 -6.06 1.54
C HIS A 50 -7.75 -6.26 0.72
N CYS A 51 -7.66 -6.24 -0.60
CA CYS A 51 -8.76 -6.45 -1.55
C CYS A 51 -8.73 -7.89 -2.04
N GLU A 52 -9.17 -8.82 -1.20
CA GLU A 52 -9.08 -10.27 -1.46
C GLU A 52 -9.94 -10.75 -2.65
N ILE A 53 -10.97 -9.98 -3.02
CA ILE A 53 -11.93 -10.34 -4.07
C ILE A 53 -11.76 -9.38 -5.26
N ARG A 54 -11.78 -9.93 -6.48
CA ARG A 54 -11.80 -9.09 -7.69
C ARG A 54 -13.05 -8.23 -7.71
N GLY A 55 -12.87 -6.93 -7.98
CA GLY A 55 -13.94 -5.95 -7.90
C GLY A 55 -14.17 -5.40 -6.49
N SER A 56 -13.39 -5.82 -5.49
CA SER A 56 -13.35 -5.13 -4.19
C SER A 56 -13.05 -3.64 -4.38
N GLU A 57 -13.60 -2.83 -3.50
CA GLU A 57 -13.46 -1.38 -3.54
C GLU A 57 -12.36 -0.93 -2.59
N VAL A 58 -11.59 0.06 -3.03
CA VAL A 58 -10.64 0.79 -2.20
C VAL A 58 -11.03 2.26 -2.20
N ILE A 59 -11.29 2.80 -1.00
CA ILE A 59 -11.59 4.22 -0.80
C ILE A 59 -10.27 4.95 -0.53
N LEU A 60 -10.02 6.03 -1.26
CA LEU A 60 -8.79 6.81 -1.19
C LEU A 60 -9.03 8.28 -1.55
N GLY A 61 -8.09 9.16 -1.16
CA GLY A 61 -8.16 10.57 -1.53
C GLY A 61 -7.97 10.78 -3.03
N ASP A 62 -8.72 11.70 -3.61
CA ASP A 62 -8.62 12.12 -5.03
C ASP A 62 -7.25 12.67 -5.42
N GLN A 63 -6.44 13.11 -4.45
CA GLN A 63 -5.07 13.58 -4.64
C GLN A 63 -4.00 12.58 -4.18
N SER A 64 -4.39 11.36 -3.82
CA SER A 64 -3.43 10.35 -3.37
C SER A 64 -2.50 9.89 -4.49
N HIS A 65 -1.26 9.55 -4.13
CA HIS A 65 -0.27 9.03 -5.07
C HIS A 65 -0.78 7.77 -5.80
N THR A 66 -1.46 6.88 -5.09
CA THR A 66 -2.05 5.66 -5.64
C THR A 66 -3.08 5.94 -6.73
N HIS A 67 -3.84 7.03 -6.62
CA HIS A 67 -4.78 7.43 -7.66
C HIS A 67 -4.07 8.06 -8.87
N LEU A 68 -3.21 9.05 -8.62
CA LEU A 68 -2.72 9.95 -9.65
C LEU A 68 -1.47 9.45 -10.38
N LEU A 69 -0.58 8.75 -9.66
CA LEU A 69 0.81 8.52 -10.11
C LEU A 69 1.15 7.04 -10.29
N ASP A 70 0.34 6.13 -9.75
CA ASP A 70 0.55 4.69 -9.91
C ASP A 70 -0.12 4.12 -11.18
N ASN A 71 -0.46 4.99 -12.14
CA ASN A 71 -0.98 4.67 -13.48
C ASN A 71 -2.18 3.70 -13.47
N GLY A 72 -3.05 3.79 -12.45
CA GLY A 72 -4.19 2.89 -12.27
C GLY A 72 -3.81 1.44 -11.98
N GLY A 73 -2.62 1.17 -11.45
CA GLY A 73 -2.12 -0.19 -11.17
C GLY A 73 -3.06 -1.02 -10.31
N ILE A 74 -3.70 -0.40 -9.31
CA ILE A 74 -4.66 -1.08 -8.43
C ILE A 74 -5.90 -1.60 -9.18
N SER A 75 -6.32 -0.93 -10.25
CA SER A 75 -7.46 -1.36 -11.06
C SER A 75 -7.04 -2.31 -12.18
N THR A 76 -5.93 -2.02 -12.86
CA THR A 76 -5.45 -2.81 -14.00
C THR A 76 -4.83 -4.15 -13.59
N ILE A 77 -4.04 -4.17 -12.51
CA ILE A 77 -3.34 -5.35 -12.01
C ILE A 77 -4.08 -5.93 -10.80
N GLY A 78 -4.42 -5.07 -9.83
CA GLY A 78 -5.06 -5.50 -8.59
C GLY A 78 -6.54 -5.83 -8.73
N CYS A 79 -7.18 -5.45 -9.84
CA CYS A 79 -8.63 -5.59 -10.06
C CYS A 79 -9.47 -5.02 -8.91
N ALA A 80 -8.97 -3.97 -8.26
CA ALA A 80 -9.71 -3.19 -7.27
C ALA A 80 -10.35 -1.97 -7.94
N HIS A 81 -11.60 -1.70 -7.58
CA HIS A 81 -12.29 -0.49 -8.00
C HIS A 81 -11.88 0.67 -7.09
N SER A 82 -11.46 1.79 -7.68
CA SER A 82 -11.07 2.98 -6.91
C SER A 82 -12.28 3.90 -6.71
N ILE A 83 -12.56 4.21 -5.45
CA ILE A 83 -13.54 5.22 -5.06
C ILE A 83 -12.77 6.38 -4.44
N THR A 84 -12.85 7.54 -5.07
CA THR A 84 -12.16 8.73 -4.58
C THR A 84 -13.05 9.59 -3.70
N VAL A 85 -12.45 10.16 -2.67
CA VAL A 85 -13.06 11.23 -1.86
C VAL A 85 -12.21 12.50 -1.93
N PRO A 86 -12.82 13.70 -1.83
CA PRO A 86 -12.06 14.94 -1.80
C PRO A 86 -11.06 14.97 -0.66
N SER A 87 -9.81 15.28 -0.98
CA SER A 87 -8.74 15.44 0.00
C SER A 87 -8.79 16.84 0.61
N ASN A 88 -8.72 16.94 1.93
CA ASN A 88 -8.58 18.21 2.64
C ASN A 88 -7.19 18.82 2.39
N LEU A 89 -7.04 20.12 2.66
CA LEU A 89 -5.77 20.83 2.46
C LEU A 89 -4.61 20.26 3.32
N ASP A 90 -4.93 19.64 4.46
CA ASP A 90 -3.97 18.97 5.34
C ASP A 90 -3.68 17.52 4.94
N GLY A 91 -4.29 17.03 3.85
CA GLY A 91 -4.16 15.66 3.36
C GLY A 91 -5.09 14.64 4.02
N THR A 92 -5.96 15.06 4.94
CA THR A 92 -6.96 14.17 5.54
C THR A 92 -8.18 13.94 4.63
N MET A 93 -8.99 12.93 4.95
CA MET A 93 -10.29 12.67 4.32
C MET A 93 -11.41 12.93 5.34
N ASP A 94 -12.51 13.56 4.92
CA ASP A 94 -13.67 13.78 5.80
C ASP A 94 -14.36 12.45 6.12
N ILE A 95 -14.32 12.07 7.39
CA ILE A 95 -14.93 10.83 7.89
C ILE A 95 -16.44 10.77 7.66
N SER A 96 -17.12 11.92 7.60
CA SER A 96 -18.56 11.99 7.32
C SER A 96 -18.88 11.50 5.92
N ILE A 97 -17.98 11.74 4.96
CA ILE A 97 -18.10 11.24 3.57
C ILE A 97 -17.84 9.73 3.54
N LEU A 98 -16.80 9.27 4.25
CA LEU A 98 -16.46 7.85 4.34
C LEU A 98 -17.61 7.01 4.92
N LEU A 99 -18.28 7.51 5.97
CA LEU A 99 -19.41 6.84 6.60
C LEU A 99 -20.63 6.76 5.66
N LYS A 100 -20.89 7.82 4.87
CA LYS A 100 -21.97 7.82 3.88
C LYS A 100 -21.72 6.78 2.78
N LEU A 101 -20.49 6.71 2.27
CA LEU A 101 -20.05 5.72 1.30
C LEU A 101 -20.27 4.29 1.81
N GLN A 102 -19.81 4.00 3.03
CA GLN A 102 -19.96 2.67 3.62
C GLN A 102 -21.44 2.28 3.84
N SER A 103 -22.30 3.26 4.12
CA SER A 103 -23.73 3.03 4.32
C SER A 103 -24.54 2.84 3.02
N GLY A 104 -23.94 3.10 1.85
CA GLY A 104 -24.63 3.05 0.55
C GLY A 104 -25.66 4.19 0.36
N ILE A 105 -25.59 5.26 1.17
CA ILE A 105 -26.50 6.41 1.11
C ILE A 105 -25.84 7.53 0.29
N LEU A 106 -25.63 7.26 -1.00
CA LEU A 106 -25.24 8.25 -2.00
C LEU A 106 -26.39 8.53 -2.95
#